data_AF-E1ZCZ7-F1
#
_entry.id   AF-E1ZCZ7-F1
#
_cell.length_a   1.000
_cell.length_b   1.000
_cell.length_c   1.000
_cell.angle_alpha   90.00
_cell.angle_beta   90.00
_cell.angle_gamma   90.00
#
_symmetry.space_group_name_H-M   'P 1'
#
loop_
_entity.id
_entity.type
_entity.pdbx_description
1 polymer ?
#
loop_
_entity_poly.entity_id
_entity_poly.type
_entity_poly.pdbx_seq_one_letter_code
_entity_poly.pdbx_strand_id
1 'polypeptide(L)'
;MATTSIPVLVRRLRSSAGVRAVEAAKELAGRSYTSAADSSAIIDAGGLPVLLQHLTSSHSSAYLREMAVIILSGLASPDSNAAIAAAGTIPVLVQYLRSTRRRIGQAAAFAVLCSVAKGSPERKAAIAAAGAVPVLIQLLDSDNSKDMQAAAAELLRTLTDSSPASSAAITAAGAIPMIVQHLSSSALPAKSPA
;
A
#
# COMPACT_ATOMS: atom_id res chain seq x y z
N MET A 1 -24.77 19.71 -8.93
CA MET A 1 -24.71 19.35 -7.50
C MET A 1 -23.51 20.06 -6.90
N ALA A 2 -23.63 20.68 -5.72
CA ALA A 2 -22.51 21.39 -5.10
C ALA A 2 -21.47 20.37 -4.60
N THR A 3 -20.22 20.48 -5.06
CA THR A 3 -19.11 19.63 -4.59
C THR A 3 -18.81 19.95 -3.12
N THR A 4 -18.75 18.92 -2.27
CA THR A 4 -18.44 19.13 -0.85
C THR A 4 -16.96 19.50 -0.71
N SER A 5 -16.61 20.46 0.15
CA SER A 5 -15.21 20.82 0.37
C SER A 5 -14.45 19.70 1.08
N ILE A 6 -13.16 19.53 0.74
CA ILE A 6 -12.29 18.49 1.33
C ILE A 6 -12.26 18.53 2.87
N PRO A 7 -12.12 19.70 3.53
CA PRO A 7 -12.12 19.75 5.00
C PRO A 7 -13.42 19.21 5.61
N VAL A 8 -14.56 19.42 4.95
CA VAL A 8 -15.85 18.90 5.40
C VAL A 8 -15.90 17.38 5.22
N LEU A 9 -15.39 16.86 4.10
CA LEU A 9 -15.31 15.42 3.84
C LEU A 9 -14.41 14.72 4.88
N VAL A 10 -13.22 15.25 5.17
CA VAL A 10 -12.31 14.69 6.19
C VAL A 10 -12.95 14.70 7.58
N ARG A 11 -13.67 15.78 7.92
CA ARG A 11 -14.42 15.86 9.19
C ARG A 11 -15.55 14.82 9.25
N ARG A 12 -16.28 14.58 8.16
CA ARG A 12 -17.33 13.55 8.09
C ARG A 12 -16.75 12.13 8.17
N LEU A 13 -15.58 11.91 7.59
CA LEU A 13 -14.89 10.63 7.69
C LEU A 13 -14.54 10.31 9.16
N ARG A 14 -14.07 11.30 9.93
CA ARG A 14 -13.71 11.13 11.35
C ARG A 14 -14.84 10.58 12.24
N SER A 15 -16.11 10.83 11.93
CA SER A 15 -17.20 10.18 12.66
C SER A 15 -17.24 8.71 12.26
N SER A 16 -16.74 7.83 13.14
CA SER A 16 -16.40 6.43 12.84
C SER A 16 -17.55 5.51 12.45
N ALA A 17 -18.78 6.01 12.30
CA ALA A 17 -19.93 5.20 11.92
C ALA A 17 -21.00 6.02 11.19
N GLY A 18 -21.54 5.44 10.11
CA GLY A 18 -22.73 5.93 9.42
C GLY A 18 -22.55 6.17 7.92
N VAL A 19 -23.69 6.30 7.24
CA VAL A 19 -23.79 6.56 5.79
C VAL A 19 -22.92 7.74 5.36
N ARG A 20 -22.85 8.79 6.20
CA ARG A 20 -22.06 10.00 5.93
C ARG A 20 -20.55 9.75 5.82
N ALA A 21 -19.99 8.85 6.63
CA ALA A 21 -18.56 8.52 6.57
C ALA A 21 -18.25 7.72 5.30
N VAL A 22 -19.16 6.83 4.90
CA VAL A 22 -19.05 6.03 3.66
C VAL A 22 -19.13 6.92 2.43
N GLU A 23 -20.07 7.86 2.38
CA GLU A 23 -20.18 8.83 1.28
C GLU A 23 -18.95 9.72 1.21
N ALA A 24 -18.48 10.21 2.35
CA ALA A 24 -17.26 11.02 2.41
C ALA A 24 -16.03 10.24 1.93
N ALA A 25 -15.90 8.96 2.32
CA ALA A 25 -14.80 8.11 1.88
C ALA A 25 -14.81 7.88 0.36
N LYS A 26 -15.99 7.65 -0.23
CA LYS A 26 -16.14 7.47 -1.68
C LYS A 26 -15.73 8.72 -2.46
N GLU A 27 -16.20 9.89 -2.01
CA GLU A 27 -15.86 11.17 -2.67
C GLU A 27 -14.37 11.48 -2.52
N LEU A 28 -13.80 11.29 -1.32
CA LEU A 28 -12.36 11.45 -1.09
C LEU A 28 -11.52 10.49 -1.94
N ALA A 29 -11.95 9.24 -2.12
CA ALA A 29 -11.24 8.26 -2.94
C ALA A 29 -11.20 8.67 -4.42
N GLY A 30 -12.27 9.27 -4.96
CA GLY A 30 -12.23 9.83 -6.32
C GLY A 30 -11.29 11.04 -6.41
N ARG A 31 -11.35 11.92 -5.41
CA ARG A 31 -10.57 13.17 -5.38
C ARG A 31 -9.08 12.95 -5.17
N SER A 32 -8.69 11.93 -4.40
CA SER A 32 -7.28 11.61 -4.17
C SER A 32 -6.51 11.30 -5.46
N TYR A 33 -7.18 10.87 -6.53
CA TYR A 33 -6.55 10.65 -7.85
C TYR A 33 -6.77 11.79 -8.85
N THR A 34 -7.50 12.84 -8.47
CA THR A 34 -7.90 13.90 -9.43
C THR A 34 -6.80 14.92 -9.65
N SER A 35 -6.14 15.40 -8.59
CA SER A 35 -5.03 16.36 -8.71
C SER A 35 -4.13 16.37 -7.48
N ALA A 36 -2.89 16.87 -7.65
CA ALA A 36 -1.98 17.11 -6.54
C ALA A 36 -2.51 18.15 -5.54
N ALA A 37 -3.34 19.10 -6.00
CA ALA A 37 -3.97 20.08 -5.12
C ALA A 37 -5.01 19.42 -4.19
N ASP A 38 -5.82 18.51 -4.74
CA ASP A 38 -6.79 17.75 -3.94
C ASP A 38 -6.08 16.81 -2.95
N SER A 39 -5.01 16.12 -3.36
CA SER A 39 -4.26 15.26 -2.44
C SER A 39 -3.59 16.07 -1.32
N SER A 40 -2.96 17.21 -1.63
CA SER A 40 -2.43 18.13 -0.60
C SER A 40 -3.53 18.60 0.34
N ALA A 41 -4.66 19.07 -0.19
CA ALA A 41 -5.77 19.55 0.63
C ALA A 41 -6.33 18.46 1.56
N ILE A 42 -6.32 17.18 1.14
CA ILE A 42 -6.72 16.06 2.02
C ILE A 42 -5.73 15.89 3.16
N ILE A 43 -4.42 15.98 2.88
CA ILE A 43 -3.37 15.89 3.90
C ILE A 43 -3.47 17.07 4.88
N ASP A 44 -3.56 18.30 4.35
CA ASP A 44 -3.64 19.55 5.12
C ASP A 44 -4.90 19.62 5.99
N ALA A 45 -6.00 19.03 5.54
CA ALA A 45 -7.23 18.88 6.33
C ALA A 45 -7.12 17.82 7.45
N GLY A 46 -5.97 17.18 7.63
CA GLY A 46 -5.74 16.15 8.64
C GLY A 46 -6.25 14.77 8.22
N GLY A 47 -6.20 14.45 6.91
CA GLY A 47 -6.65 13.18 6.37
C GLY A 47 -5.83 11.99 6.87
N LEU A 48 -4.50 12.10 6.97
CA LEU A 48 -3.63 10.96 7.33
C LEU A 48 -3.97 10.34 8.70
N PRO A 49 -4.11 11.10 9.81
CA PRO A 49 -4.52 10.52 11.09
C PRO A 49 -5.90 9.87 11.06
N VAL A 50 -6.85 10.44 10.30
CA VAL A 50 -8.22 9.90 10.17
C VAL A 50 -8.21 8.57 9.40
N LEU A 51 -7.45 8.50 8.31
CA LEU A 51 -7.30 7.27 7.52
C LEU A 51 -6.65 6.17 8.38
N LEU A 52 -5.61 6.51 9.15
CA LEU A 52 -4.96 5.57 10.06
C LEU A 52 -5.90 5.07 11.16
N GLN A 53 -6.69 5.98 11.77
CA GLN A 53 -7.71 5.62 12.75
C GLN A 53 -8.69 4.60 12.19
N HIS A 54 -9.11 4.74 10.93
CA HIS A 54 -9.99 3.76 10.31
C HIS A 54 -9.32 2.40 10.11
N LEU A 55 -8.05 2.38 9.72
CA LEU A 55 -7.30 1.14 9.50
C LEU A 55 -7.04 0.35 10.78
N THR A 56 -6.87 1.04 11.91
CA THR A 56 -6.53 0.42 13.20
C THR A 56 -7.73 0.18 14.13
N SER A 57 -8.83 0.92 13.96
CA SER A 57 -10.02 0.77 14.80
C SER A 57 -10.79 -0.52 14.53
N SER A 58 -11.11 -1.26 15.60
CA SER A 58 -11.97 -2.45 15.58
C SER A 58 -13.41 -2.14 15.17
N HIS A 59 -13.86 -0.89 15.33
CA HIS A 59 -15.22 -0.45 14.97
C HIS A 59 -15.35 -0.06 13.49
N SER A 60 -14.26 0.02 12.74
CA SER A 60 -14.31 0.33 11.31
C SER A 60 -14.72 -0.89 10.49
N SER A 61 -15.74 -0.70 9.65
CA SER A 61 -16.15 -1.72 8.69
C SER A 61 -15.00 -2.10 7.74
N ALA A 62 -15.01 -3.33 7.22
CA ALA A 62 -14.03 -3.76 6.23
C ALA A 62 -14.05 -2.89 4.97
N TYR A 63 -15.22 -2.33 4.62
CA TYR A 63 -15.35 -1.39 3.50
C TYR A 63 -14.65 -0.06 3.77
N LEU A 64 -14.86 0.55 4.95
CA LEU A 64 -14.17 1.80 5.30
C LEU A 64 -12.66 1.61 5.41
N ARG A 65 -12.21 0.46 5.92
CA ARG A 65 -10.78 0.11 5.91
C ARG A 65 -10.21 0.04 4.49
N GLU A 66 -10.91 -0.62 3.57
CA GLU A 66 -10.47 -0.65 2.17
C GLU A 66 -10.45 0.75 1.54
N MET A 67 -11.51 1.55 1.73
CA MET A 67 -11.53 2.93 1.24
C MET A 67 -10.39 3.76 1.81
N ALA A 68 -10.05 3.60 3.09
CA ALA A 68 -8.94 4.32 3.69
C ALA A 68 -7.60 3.98 3.02
N VAL A 69 -7.35 2.72 2.66
CA VAL A 69 -6.15 2.33 1.90
C VAL A 69 -6.17 2.91 0.48
N ILE A 70 -7.32 2.91 -0.20
CA ILE A 70 -7.45 3.49 -1.55
C ILE A 70 -7.18 4.99 -1.54
N ILE A 71 -7.74 5.72 -0.57
CA ILE A 71 -7.46 7.15 -0.41
C ILE A 71 -5.96 7.35 -0.18
N LEU A 72 -5.35 6.62 0.78
CA LEU A 72 -3.90 6.68 1.01
C LEU A 72 -3.07 6.42 -0.27
N SER A 73 -3.51 5.49 -1.11
CA SER A 73 -2.85 5.21 -2.40
C SER A 73 -2.93 6.38 -3.37
N GLY A 74 -4.05 7.12 -3.41
CA GLY A 74 -4.13 8.34 -4.21
C GLY A 74 -3.29 9.49 -3.65
N LEU A 75 -3.09 9.52 -2.32
CA LEU A 75 -2.25 10.53 -1.68
C LEU A 75 -0.74 10.29 -1.89
N ALA A 76 -0.31 9.06 -2.16
CA ALA A 76 1.10 8.68 -2.20
C ALA A 76 1.83 9.27 -3.42
N SER A 77 2.75 10.19 -3.17
CA SER A 77 3.60 10.85 -4.15
C SER A 77 4.99 11.11 -3.57
N PRO A 78 6.02 11.42 -4.39
CA PRO A 78 7.33 11.78 -3.88
C PRO A 78 7.31 12.85 -2.78
N ASP A 79 6.41 13.84 -2.90
CA ASP A 79 6.28 14.95 -1.95
C ASP A 79 5.58 14.55 -0.64
N SER A 80 4.61 13.62 -0.70
CA SER A 80 3.80 13.23 0.46
C SER A 80 4.31 11.96 1.18
N ASN A 81 5.16 11.16 0.53
CA ASN A 81 5.60 9.86 1.03
C ASN A 81 6.29 9.94 2.39
N ALA A 82 7.02 11.02 2.67
CA ALA A 82 7.63 11.24 3.99
C ALA A 82 6.55 11.46 5.07
N ALA A 83 5.53 12.27 4.80
CA ALA A 83 4.42 12.52 5.72
C ALA A 83 3.57 11.25 5.94
N ILE A 84 3.31 10.49 4.88
CA ILE A 84 2.60 9.20 4.94
C ILE A 84 3.36 8.22 5.83
N ALA A 85 4.69 8.11 5.68
CA ALA A 85 5.51 7.26 6.52
C ALA A 85 5.53 7.74 7.98
N ALA A 86 5.73 9.05 8.20
CA ALA A 86 5.76 9.66 9.52
C ALA A 86 4.44 9.53 10.28
N ALA A 87 3.32 9.43 9.57
CA ALA A 87 2.01 9.14 10.16
C ALA A 87 1.88 7.70 10.70
N GLY A 88 2.89 6.82 10.55
CA GLY A 88 2.86 5.46 11.08
C GLY A 88 2.10 4.46 10.20
N THR A 89 1.93 4.76 8.92
CA THR A 89 1.14 3.92 8.00
C THR A 89 1.82 2.59 7.65
N ILE A 90 3.16 2.54 7.63
CA ILE A 90 3.95 1.36 7.20
C ILE A 90 3.55 0.07 7.94
N PRO A 91 3.65 -0.02 9.29
CA PRO A 91 3.31 -1.26 9.99
C PRO A 91 1.83 -1.63 9.83
N VAL A 92 0.94 -0.64 9.73
CA VAL A 92 -0.49 -0.86 9.55
C VAL A 92 -0.78 -1.46 8.17
N LEU A 93 -0.13 -0.97 7.12
CA LEU A 93 -0.29 -1.50 5.76
C LEU A 93 0.30 -2.90 5.62
N VAL A 94 1.45 -3.18 6.24
CA VAL A 94 2.01 -4.54 6.25
C VAL A 94 1.07 -5.53 6.95
N GLN A 95 0.48 -5.14 8.09
CA GLN A 95 -0.53 -5.96 8.75
C GLN A 95 -1.82 -6.08 7.93
N TYR A 96 -2.22 -5.02 7.23
CA TYR A 96 -3.38 -5.04 6.33
C TYR A 96 -3.20 -6.09 5.23
N LEU A 97 -2.03 -6.14 4.58
CA LEU A 97 -1.69 -7.15 3.57
C LEU A 97 -1.81 -8.59 4.07
N ARG A 98 -1.45 -8.84 5.34
CA ARG A 98 -1.53 -10.16 5.98
C ARG A 98 -2.97 -10.56 6.33
N SER A 99 -3.78 -9.60 6.77
CA SER A 99 -5.07 -9.85 7.42
C SER A 99 -6.28 -9.91 6.47
N THR A 100 -6.14 -9.41 5.24
CA THR A 100 -7.27 -9.23 4.32
C THR A 100 -7.12 -10.03 3.03
N ARG A 101 -8.25 -10.41 2.44
CA ARG A 101 -8.32 -10.99 1.08
C ARG A 101 -8.95 -10.03 0.07
N ARG A 102 -9.17 -8.78 0.46
CA ARG A 102 -9.75 -7.74 -0.39
C ARG A 102 -8.71 -7.27 -1.41
N ARG A 103 -8.76 -7.81 -2.63
CA ARG A 103 -7.74 -7.62 -3.68
C ARG A 103 -7.51 -6.14 -4.02
N ILE A 104 -8.57 -5.35 -4.11
CA ILE A 104 -8.46 -3.90 -4.41
C ILE A 104 -7.69 -3.20 -3.29
N GLY A 105 -8.09 -3.41 -2.03
CA GLY A 105 -7.35 -2.86 -0.89
C GLY A 105 -5.90 -3.37 -0.81
N GLN A 106 -5.63 -4.63 -1.13
CA GLN A 106 -4.26 -5.16 -1.16
C GLN A 106 -3.42 -4.43 -2.22
N ALA A 107 -3.93 -4.33 -3.45
CA ALA A 107 -3.25 -3.61 -4.53
C ALA A 107 -2.96 -2.15 -4.16
N ALA A 108 -3.91 -1.45 -3.53
CA ALA A 108 -3.71 -0.09 -3.03
C ALA A 108 -2.63 -0.03 -1.93
N ALA A 109 -2.60 -0.98 -0.98
CA ALA A 109 -1.56 -1.05 0.04
C ALA A 109 -0.17 -1.28 -0.57
N PHE A 110 -0.08 -2.14 -1.59
CA PHE A 110 1.16 -2.34 -2.36
C PHE A 110 1.63 -1.06 -3.04
N ALA A 111 0.72 -0.35 -3.72
CA ALA A 111 1.04 0.90 -4.38
C ALA A 111 1.61 1.94 -3.40
N VAL A 112 1.00 2.09 -2.21
CA VAL A 112 1.52 2.98 -1.15
C VAL A 112 2.91 2.54 -0.70
N LEU A 113 3.09 1.27 -0.32
CA LEU A 113 4.37 0.78 0.19
C LEU A 113 5.50 0.90 -0.85
N CYS A 114 5.22 0.59 -2.11
CA CYS A 114 6.17 0.78 -3.21
C CYS A 114 6.52 2.26 -3.39
N SER A 115 5.53 3.16 -3.39
CA SER A 115 5.77 4.60 -3.50
C SER A 115 6.64 5.10 -2.34
N VAL A 116 6.26 4.77 -1.11
CA VAL A 116 6.97 5.16 0.12
C VAL A 116 8.40 4.63 0.15
N ALA A 117 8.64 3.41 -0.34
CA ALA A 117 9.96 2.80 -0.42
C ALA A 117 10.89 3.48 -1.44
N LYS A 118 10.35 4.03 -2.54
CA LYS A 118 11.17 4.61 -3.60
C LYS A 118 12.02 5.78 -3.09
N GLY A 119 13.30 5.74 -3.44
CA GLY A 119 14.26 6.83 -3.17
C GLY A 119 14.64 7.07 -1.71
N SER A 120 14.25 6.21 -0.75
CA SER A 120 14.70 6.35 0.66
C SER A 120 15.09 5.01 1.28
N PRO A 121 16.38 4.79 1.58
CA PRO A 121 16.83 3.57 2.24
C PRO A 121 16.26 3.43 3.66
N GLU A 122 16.02 4.54 4.36
CA GLU A 122 15.42 4.55 5.70
C GLU A 122 13.99 4.01 5.67
N ARG A 123 13.18 4.45 4.71
CA ARG A 123 11.80 3.96 4.56
C ARG A 123 11.76 2.51 4.08
N LYS A 124 12.70 2.09 3.22
CA LYS A 124 12.86 0.67 2.87
C LYS A 124 13.17 -0.19 4.09
N ALA A 125 14.12 0.25 4.93
CA ALA A 125 14.47 -0.44 6.17
C ALA A 125 13.27 -0.50 7.13
N ALA A 126 12.50 0.58 7.26
CA ALA A 126 11.28 0.59 8.08
C ALA A 126 10.21 -0.40 7.58
N ILE A 127 10.02 -0.52 6.26
CA ILE A 127 9.10 -1.51 5.67
C ILE A 127 9.58 -2.94 5.95
N ALA A 128 10.87 -3.21 5.80
CA ALA A 128 11.45 -4.51 6.12
C ALA A 128 11.30 -4.84 7.62
N ALA A 129 11.63 -3.90 8.51
CA ALA A 129 11.52 -4.03 9.96
C ALA A 129 10.07 -4.22 10.43
N ALA A 130 9.09 -3.69 9.70
CA ALA A 130 7.67 -3.96 9.94
C ALA A 130 7.23 -5.39 9.59
N GLY A 131 8.15 -6.25 9.10
CA GLY A 131 7.88 -7.64 8.77
C GLY A 131 7.24 -7.83 7.40
N ALA A 132 7.50 -6.92 6.45
CA ALA A 132 6.98 -7.03 5.09
C ALA A 132 7.52 -8.28 4.36
N VAL A 133 8.82 -8.58 4.49
CA VAL A 133 9.49 -9.63 3.71
C VAL A 133 8.79 -11.01 3.83
N PRO A 134 8.50 -11.55 5.03
CA PRO A 134 7.76 -12.81 5.15
C PRO A 134 6.37 -12.78 4.52
N VAL A 135 5.65 -11.66 4.63
CA VAL A 135 4.33 -11.49 4.01
C VAL A 135 4.43 -11.53 2.49
N LEU A 136 5.46 -10.89 1.93
CA LEU A 136 5.69 -10.87 0.49
C LEU A 136 6.03 -12.24 -0.06
N ILE A 137 6.86 -13.01 0.65
CA ILE A 137 7.19 -14.40 0.28
C ILE A 137 5.93 -15.28 0.27
N GLN A 138 5.05 -15.14 1.26
CA GLN A 138 3.78 -15.86 1.28
C GLN A 138 2.86 -15.45 0.12
N LEU A 139 2.86 -14.17 -0.27
CA LEU A 139 2.04 -13.69 -1.39
C LEU A 139 2.59 -14.09 -2.77
N LEU A 140 3.86 -14.51 -2.84
CA LEU A 140 4.45 -15.15 -4.02
C LEU A 140 3.98 -16.60 -4.22
N ASP A 141 3.26 -17.21 -3.28
CA ASP A 141 2.75 -18.58 -3.45
C ASP A 141 1.86 -18.72 -4.70
N SER A 142 1.93 -19.88 -5.38
CA SER A 142 1.24 -20.17 -6.65
C SER A 142 -0.28 -20.07 -6.56
N ASP A 143 -0.84 -20.21 -5.36
CA ASP A 143 -2.28 -20.12 -5.09
C ASP A 143 -2.83 -18.69 -5.15
N ASN A 144 -1.96 -17.67 -5.16
CA ASN A 144 -2.36 -16.28 -5.35
C ASN A 144 -2.47 -15.90 -6.83
N SER A 145 -3.25 -14.85 -7.14
CA SER A 145 -3.36 -14.37 -8.52
C SER A 145 -2.03 -13.83 -9.03
N LYS A 146 -1.83 -13.88 -10.36
CA LYS A 146 -0.63 -13.34 -11.01
C LYS A 146 -0.37 -11.87 -10.68
N ASP A 147 -1.43 -11.06 -10.62
CA ASP A 147 -1.33 -9.65 -10.21
C ASP A 147 -0.80 -9.51 -8.78
N MET A 148 -1.19 -10.43 -7.89
CA MET A 148 -0.79 -10.39 -6.49
C MET A 148 0.70 -10.76 -6.35
N GLN A 149 1.12 -11.80 -7.05
CA GLN A 149 2.51 -12.23 -7.12
C GLN A 149 3.40 -11.13 -7.73
N ALA A 150 2.94 -10.48 -8.81
CA ALA A 150 3.65 -9.39 -9.44
C ALA A 150 3.83 -8.18 -8.49
N ALA A 151 2.78 -7.78 -7.76
CA ALA A 151 2.87 -6.71 -6.78
C ALA A 151 3.80 -7.05 -5.61
N ALA A 152 3.79 -8.30 -5.14
CA ALA A 152 4.70 -8.78 -4.10
C ALA A 152 6.17 -8.78 -4.57
N ALA A 153 6.42 -9.27 -5.78
CA ALA A 153 7.74 -9.26 -6.40
C ALA A 153 8.27 -7.84 -6.58
N GLU A 154 7.43 -6.90 -7.02
CA GLU A 154 7.84 -5.50 -7.24
C GLU A 154 8.21 -4.79 -5.94
N LEU A 155 7.45 -5.01 -4.86
CA LEU A 155 7.81 -4.47 -3.56
C LEU A 155 9.12 -5.09 -3.04
N LEU A 156 9.29 -6.41 -3.15
CA LEU A 156 10.55 -7.08 -2.79
C LEU A 156 11.74 -6.48 -3.55
N ARG A 157 11.61 -6.32 -4.87
CA ARG A 157 12.62 -5.70 -5.74
C ARG A 157 12.95 -4.28 -5.26
N THR A 158 11.92 -3.48 -4.99
CA THR A 158 12.10 -2.11 -4.49
C THR A 158 12.86 -2.09 -3.15
N LEU A 159 12.64 -3.06 -2.26
CA LEU A 159 13.37 -3.18 -1.00
C LEU A 159 14.83 -3.65 -1.19
N THR A 160 15.13 -4.44 -2.22
CA THR A 160 16.51 -4.89 -2.54
C THR A 160 17.36 -3.83 -3.23
N ASP A 161 16.77 -2.92 -3.98
CA ASP A 161 17.48 -1.96 -4.86
C ASP A 161 18.47 -1.00 -4.15
N SER A 162 18.60 -1.01 -2.81
CA SER A 162 19.37 0.02 -2.09
C SER A 162 20.35 -0.46 -1.02
N SER A 163 20.51 -1.75 -0.77
CA SER A 163 21.57 -2.21 0.15
C SER A 163 21.87 -3.72 0.08
N PRO A 164 23.15 -4.14 0.17
CA PRO A 164 23.51 -5.54 0.39
C PRO A 164 22.95 -6.11 1.72
N ALA A 165 22.63 -5.27 2.71
CA ALA A 165 22.00 -5.70 3.96
C ALA A 165 20.53 -6.13 3.79
N SER A 166 19.77 -5.48 2.89
CA SER A 166 18.41 -5.93 2.52
C SER A 166 18.45 -7.18 1.65
N SER A 167 19.46 -7.34 0.80
CA SER A 167 19.77 -8.60 0.10
C SER A 167 19.99 -9.75 1.09
N ALA A 168 20.78 -9.55 2.15
CA ALA A 168 21.02 -10.58 3.17
C ALA A 168 19.75 -10.98 3.93
N ALA A 169 18.88 -10.02 4.30
CA ALA A 169 17.62 -10.32 4.98
C ALA A 169 16.64 -11.12 4.09
N ILE A 170 16.61 -10.81 2.79
CA ILE A 170 15.77 -11.50 1.79
C ILE A 170 16.34 -12.89 1.45
N THR A 171 17.67 -13.01 1.44
CA THR A 171 18.39 -14.29 1.30
C THR A 171 18.13 -15.19 2.51
N ALA A 172 18.25 -14.65 3.73
CA ALA A 172 17.99 -15.37 4.97
C ALA A 172 16.52 -15.80 5.13
N ALA A 173 15.58 -15.05 4.54
CA ALA A 173 14.17 -15.40 4.50
C ALA A 173 13.81 -16.47 3.44
N GLY A 174 14.78 -16.98 2.67
CA GLY A 174 14.53 -17.99 1.65
C GLY A 174 13.79 -17.47 0.41
N ALA A 175 13.85 -16.15 0.15
CA ALA A 175 13.14 -15.56 -0.98
C ALA A 175 13.79 -15.87 -2.34
N ILE A 176 15.11 -16.16 -2.38
CA ILE A 176 15.85 -16.39 -3.63
C ILE A 176 15.26 -17.58 -4.43
N PRO A 177 15.03 -18.77 -3.86
CA PRO A 177 14.38 -19.87 -4.59
C PRO A 177 13.02 -19.50 -5.17
N MET A 178 12.20 -18.76 -4.41
CA MET A 178 10.85 -18.37 -4.84
C MET A 178 10.88 -17.33 -5.96
N ILE A 179 11.80 -16.36 -5.89
CA ILE A 179 12.01 -15.36 -6.95
C ILE A 179 12.56 -16.02 -8.22
N VAL A 180 13.51 -16.96 -8.09
CA VAL A 180 14.05 -17.73 -9.23
C VAL A 180 12.95 -18.57 -9.87
N GLN A 181 12.13 -19.28 -9.08
CA GLN A 181 11.00 -20.07 -9.58
C GLN A 181 9.96 -19.21 -10.31
N HIS A 182 9.67 -18.00 -9.82
CA HIS A 182 8.78 -17.05 -10.50
C HIS A 182 9.36 -16.53 -11.81
N LEU A 183 10.64 -16.14 -11.82
CA LEU A 183 11.34 -15.69 -13.03
C LEU A 183 11.44 -16.81 -14.07
N SER A 184 11.69 -18.05 -13.65
CA SER A 184 11.67 -19.23 -14.51
C SER A 184 10.27 -19.59 -15.02
N SER A 185 9.21 -19.33 -14.23
CA SER A 185 7.82 -19.53 -14.66
C SER A 185 7.29 -18.43 -15.57
N SER A 186 7.81 -17.20 -15.48
CA SER A 186 7.46 -16.09 -16.38
C SER A 186 8.30 -16.03 -17.65
N ALA A 187 9.37 -16.83 -17.75
CA ALA A 187 10.23 -16.89 -18.92
C ALA A 187 10.06 -18.22 -19.68
N LEU A 188 9.16 -18.27 -20.67
CA LEU A 188 9.19 -19.30 -21.72
C LEU A 188 8.67 -18.73 -23.06
N PRO A 189 9.16 -19.15 -24.25
CA PRO A 189 10.29 -20.04 -24.52
C PRO A 189 11.48 -19.30 -25.16
N ALA A 190 12.67 -19.90 -25.05
CA ALA A 190 13.76 -19.62 -25.96
C ALA A 190 13.25 -19.76 -27.42
N LYS A 191 13.52 -18.75 -28.24
CA LYS A 191 13.33 -18.83 -29.70
C LYS A 191 13.96 -20.14 -30.17
N SER A 192 13.14 -21.04 -30.73
CA SER A 192 13.60 -22.22 -31.45
C SER A 192 14.50 -21.77 -32.62
N PRO A 193 15.69 -22.37 -32.80
CA PRO A 193 16.48 -22.11 -33.98
C PRO A 193 15.82 -22.79 -35.19
N ALA A 194 15.63 -22.03 -36.26
CA ALA A 194 15.47 -22.53 -37.62
C ALA A 194 16.68 -22.04 -38.42
#